data_AF-A0A3P5XU39-F1
#
_entry.id   AF-A0A3P5XU39-F1
#
_cell.length_a   1.000
_cell.length_b   1.000
_cell.length_c   1.000
_cell.angle_alpha   90.00
_cell.angle_beta   90.00
_cell.angle_gamma   90.00
#
_symmetry.space_group_name_H-M   'P 1'
#
loop_
_entity.id
_entity.type
_entity.pdbx_description
1 polymer ?
#
loop_
_entity_poly.entity_id
_entity_poly.type
_entity_poly.pdbx_seq_one_letter_code
_entity_poly.pdbx_strand_id
1 'polypeptide(L)'
;MNLFRFCSGLKVLGYFVILLVITFVAVSYYAVVVNTWWPILIENNHKALSALACLIIFVFHFLLIMLLWSYFTAVFTDPGSVPEHFRRELVVVGDSLEAGTSTEQGALGYCPKCRNVKPPRCHHCSVCQRCVLKMDHHCVWIVNCVGARNYKFFLLFLLYTFLETLLDVVVLLPSFIEFFSQAIKRSSSPSQLASLVLAFVLNLAFVLSLLCFIVMHLSLVSTNTTSVEVHEKSGDVRWKYDLGKRKNFEQVFGKKKAFWLLPLYSKDDLHNITSLQGLEFPTRSDIDP
;
A
#
# COMPACT_ATOMS: atom_id res chain seq x y z
N MET A 1 -4.52 -0.85 -22.84
CA MET A 1 -4.17 -1.93 -21.91
C MET A 1 -2.83 -2.52 -22.34
N ASN A 2 -1.76 -2.27 -21.60
CA ASN A 2 -0.46 -2.91 -21.82
C ASN A 2 0.22 -3.03 -20.45
N LEU A 3 -0.21 -4.02 -19.68
CA LEU A 3 0.28 -4.28 -18.32
C LEU A 3 1.74 -4.84 -18.32
N PHE A 4 2.33 -5.11 -19.50
CA PHE A 4 3.59 -5.87 -19.61
C PHE A 4 4.52 -5.47 -20.79
N ARG A 5 4.66 -4.20 -21.17
CA ARG A 5 5.71 -3.79 -22.13
C ARG A 5 7.07 -3.52 -21.42
N PHE A 6 7.81 -4.63 -21.24
CA PHE A 6 9.27 -4.87 -21.11
C PHE A 6 10.19 -3.86 -20.40
N CYS A 7 11.01 -4.28 -19.43
CA CYS A 7 12.27 -5.02 -19.62
C CYS A 7 12.27 -6.45 -19.01
N SER A 8 12.83 -7.45 -19.69
CA SER A 8 12.73 -8.88 -19.32
C SER A 8 13.23 -9.19 -17.90
N GLY A 9 14.30 -8.53 -17.45
CA GLY A 9 14.85 -8.72 -16.09
C GLY A 9 13.93 -8.17 -14.98
N LEU A 10 13.27 -7.04 -15.22
CA LEU A 10 12.34 -6.45 -14.25
C LEU A 10 11.03 -7.24 -14.13
N LYS A 11 10.60 -7.89 -15.21
CA LYS A 11 9.48 -8.85 -15.18
C LYS A 11 9.81 -10.08 -14.33
N VAL A 12 11.00 -10.66 -14.52
CA VAL A 12 11.47 -11.81 -13.72
C VAL A 12 11.53 -11.42 -12.24
N LEU A 13 12.04 -10.23 -11.92
CA LEU A 13 12.06 -9.72 -10.56
C LEU A 13 10.63 -9.56 -9.99
N GLY A 14 9.70 -9.03 -10.79
CA GLY A 14 8.29 -8.91 -10.38
C GLY A 14 7.64 -10.26 -10.06
N TYR A 15 7.78 -11.25 -10.94
CA TYR A 15 7.26 -12.61 -10.69
C TYR A 15 7.91 -13.28 -9.48
N PHE A 16 9.22 -13.06 -9.30
CA PHE A 16 9.94 -13.55 -8.13
C PHE A 16 9.38 -12.96 -6.83
N VAL A 17 9.12 -11.65 -6.79
CA VAL A 17 8.54 -11.00 -5.60
C VAL A 17 7.12 -11.50 -5.32
N ILE A 18 6.29 -11.70 -6.35
CA ILE A 18 4.95 -12.29 -6.17
C ILE A 18 5.04 -13.71 -5.61
N LEU A 19 5.94 -14.55 -6.16
CA LEU A 19 6.17 -15.90 -5.65
C LEU A 19 6.64 -15.90 -4.19
N LEU A 20 7.53 -14.96 -3.84
CA LEU A 20 8.01 -14.77 -2.48
C LEU A 20 6.86 -14.44 -1.53
N VAL A 21 5.97 -13.51 -1.90
CA VAL A 21 4.78 -13.16 -1.11
C VAL A 21 3.86 -14.37 -0.93
N ILE A 22 3.57 -15.12 -2.00
CA ILE A 22 2.74 -16.33 -1.92
C ILE A 22 3.37 -17.37 -0.97
N THR A 23 4.70 -17.54 -1.05
CA THR A 23 5.44 -18.47 -0.20
C THR A 23 5.34 -18.07 1.27
N PHE A 24 5.49 -16.78 1.59
CA PHE A 24 5.34 -16.27 2.96
C PHE A 24 3.94 -16.50 3.51
N VAL A 25 2.90 -16.19 2.74
CA VAL A 25 1.50 -16.45 3.13
C VAL A 25 1.28 -17.95 3.37
N ALA A 26 1.81 -18.81 2.51
CA ALA A 26 1.67 -20.26 2.66
C ALA A 26 2.37 -20.80 3.91
N VAL A 27 3.58 -20.30 4.22
CA VAL A 27 4.32 -20.69 5.43
C VAL A 27 3.59 -20.22 6.70
N SER A 28 3.11 -18.97 6.73
CA SER A 28 2.26 -18.45 7.81
C SER A 28 1.01 -19.30 8.02
N TYR A 29 0.26 -19.56 6.94
CA TYR A 29 -0.95 -20.38 6.98
C TYR A 29 -0.68 -21.76 7.56
N TYR A 30 0.37 -22.42 7.08
CA TYR A 30 0.74 -23.75 7.55
C TYR A 30 1.13 -23.75 9.03
N ALA A 31 1.93 -22.78 9.48
CA ALA A 31 2.36 -22.68 10.87
C ALA A 31 1.19 -22.36 11.82
N VAL A 32 0.36 -21.36 11.50
CA VAL A 32 -0.73 -20.88 12.35
C VAL A 32 -1.92 -21.83 12.30
N VAL A 33 -2.49 -22.03 11.11
CA VAL A 33 -3.74 -22.79 10.96
C VAL A 33 -3.46 -24.27 11.11
N VAL A 34 -2.60 -24.84 10.26
CA VAL A 34 -2.46 -26.30 10.14
C VAL A 34 -1.73 -26.92 11.32
N ASN A 35 -0.62 -26.34 11.75
CA ASN A 35 0.22 -26.93 12.79
C ASN A 35 -0.19 -26.54 14.22
N THR A 36 -0.73 -25.34 14.42
CA THR A 36 -0.97 -24.80 15.78
C THR A 36 -2.44 -24.89 16.18
N TRP A 37 -3.33 -24.22 15.45
CA TRP A 37 -4.70 -24.02 15.92
C TRP A 37 -5.71 -25.08 15.45
N TRP A 38 -5.49 -25.69 14.29
CA TRP A 38 -6.38 -26.75 13.77
C TRP A 38 -6.36 -28.03 14.64
N PRO A 39 -5.21 -28.55 15.10
CA PRO A 39 -5.20 -29.73 15.98
C PRO A 39 -5.89 -29.44 17.32
N ILE A 40 -5.69 -28.24 17.88
CA ILE A 40 -6.37 -27.79 19.10
C ILE A 40 -7.90 -27.77 18.91
N LEU A 41 -8.38 -27.43 17.73
CA LEU A 41 -9.81 -27.41 17.45
C LEU A 41 -10.43 -28.83 17.41
N ILE A 42 -9.72 -29.80 16.83
CA ILE A 42 -10.25 -31.16 16.59
C ILE A 42 -9.98 -32.11 17.77
N GLU A 43 -8.78 -32.07 18.34
CA GLU A 43 -8.30 -33.09 19.28
C GLU A 43 -8.55 -32.71 20.75
N ASN A 44 -8.92 -31.45 21.02
CA ASN A 44 -9.07 -30.96 22.38
C ASN A 44 -10.51 -31.08 22.90
N ASN A 45 -10.66 -31.70 24.08
CA ASN A 45 -11.95 -31.81 24.77
C ASN A 45 -12.32 -30.56 25.58
N HIS A 46 -11.40 -29.58 25.71
CA HIS A 46 -11.66 -28.34 26.43
C HIS A 46 -12.42 -27.32 25.57
N LYS A 47 -13.75 -27.26 25.75
CA LYS A 47 -14.66 -26.38 25.00
C LYS A 47 -14.20 -24.92 24.87
N ALA A 48 -13.64 -24.33 25.94
CA ALA A 48 -13.18 -22.95 25.92
C ALA A 48 -11.98 -22.73 24.97
N LEU A 49 -11.03 -23.67 24.95
CA LEU A 49 -9.84 -23.59 24.11
C LEU A 49 -10.19 -23.89 22.64
N SER A 50 -11.12 -24.82 22.38
CA SER A 50 -11.66 -25.05 21.03
C SER A 50 -12.42 -23.83 20.49
N ALA A 51 -13.19 -23.13 21.34
CA ALA A 51 -13.86 -21.89 20.96
C ALA A 51 -12.85 -20.76 20.61
N LEU A 52 -11.78 -20.64 21.39
CA LEU A 52 -10.69 -19.70 21.09
C LEU A 52 -10.00 -20.05 19.76
N ALA A 53 -9.70 -21.33 19.52
CA ALA A 53 -9.10 -21.79 18.26
C ALA A 53 -9.99 -21.45 17.06
N CYS A 54 -11.30 -21.70 17.18
CA CYS A 54 -12.28 -21.34 16.16
C CYS A 54 -12.29 -19.83 15.88
N LEU A 55 -12.28 -19.00 16.92
CA LEU A 55 -12.22 -17.55 16.77
C LEU A 55 -10.93 -17.09 16.08
N ILE A 56 -9.77 -17.62 16.48
CA ILE A 56 -8.48 -17.26 15.88
C ILE A 56 -8.43 -17.64 14.41
N ILE A 57 -8.86 -18.87 14.07
CA ILE A 57 -8.94 -19.33 12.67
C ILE A 57 -9.88 -18.43 11.87
N PHE A 58 -11.04 -18.04 12.42
CA PHE A 58 -11.97 -17.13 11.77
C PHE A 58 -11.34 -15.75 11.51
N VAL A 59 -10.72 -15.15 12.53
CA VAL A 59 -10.08 -13.83 12.42
C VAL A 59 -8.92 -13.87 11.41
N PHE A 60 -8.09 -14.92 11.45
CA PHE A 60 -7.00 -15.15 10.50
C PHE A 60 -7.54 -15.18 9.06
N HIS A 61 -8.56 -15.98 8.76
CA HIS A 61 -9.10 -16.05 7.40
C HIS A 61 -9.75 -14.73 6.96
N PHE A 62 -10.43 -14.03 7.88
CA PHE A 62 -10.99 -12.71 7.59
C PHE A 62 -9.90 -11.70 7.22
N LEU A 63 -8.82 -11.62 8.00
CA LEU A 63 -7.70 -10.72 7.74
C LEU A 63 -6.96 -11.12 6.45
N LEU A 64 -6.73 -12.41 6.21
CA LEU A 64 -6.16 -12.91 4.97
C LEU A 64 -6.99 -12.52 3.74
N ILE A 65 -8.31 -12.64 3.80
CA ILE A 65 -9.20 -12.20 2.71
C ILE A 65 -9.04 -10.70 2.45
N MET A 66 -9.05 -9.88 3.51
CA MET A 66 -8.90 -8.42 3.39
C MET A 66 -7.51 -8.01 2.87
N LEU A 67 -6.46 -8.72 3.31
CA LEU A 67 -5.09 -8.56 2.84
C LEU A 67 -4.99 -8.85 1.35
N LEU A 68 -5.45 -10.03 0.91
CA LEU A 68 -5.37 -10.44 -0.50
C LEU A 68 -6.21 -9.52 -1.37
N TRP A 69 -7.41 -9.15 -0.94
CA TRP A 69 -8.26 -8.22 -1.67
C TRP A 69 -7.57 -6.85 -1.84
N SER A 70 -6.99 -6.30 -0.78
CA SER A 70 -6.27 -5.02 -0.84
C SER A 70 -5.01 -5.11 -1.70
N TYR A 71 -4.24 -6.20 -1.57
CA TYR A 71 -3.03 -6.47 -2.35
C TYR A 71 -3.33 -6.52 -3.84
N PHE A 72 -4.25 -7.39 -4.26
CA PHE A 72 -4.60 -7.53 -5.68
C PHE A 72 -5.21 -6.25 -6.24
N THR A 73 -6.01 -5.51 -5.46
CA THR A 73 -6.55 -4.22 -5.89
C THR A 73 -5.42 -3.20 -6.09
N ALA A 74 -4.43 -3.13 -5.20
CA ALA A 74 -3.27 -2.25 -5.36
C ALA A 74 -2.39 -2.63 -6.56
N VAL A 75 -2.17 -3.93 -6.79
CA VAL A 75 -1.40 -4.48 -7.91
C VAL A 75 -2.06 -4.16 -9.25
N PHE A 76 -3.36 -4.47 -9.39
CA PHE A 76 -4.05 -4.41 -10.68
C PHE A 76 -4.66 -3.05 -11.02
N THR A 77 -4.83 -2.15 -10.04
CA THR A 77 -5.34 -0.81 -10.31
C THR A 77 -4.25 0.04 -10.98
N ASP A 78 -4.59 0.69 -12.10
CA ASP A 78 -3.70 1.69 -12.70
C ASP A 78 -3.51 2.87 -11.73
N PRO A 79 -2.28 3.22 -11.31
CA PRO A 79 -2.03 4.31 -10.35
C PRO A 79 -2.44 5.71 -10.84
N GLY A 80 -2.74 5.86 -12.13
CA GLY A 80 -3.07 7.13 -12.78
C GLY A 80 -2.04 7.48 -13.85
N SER A 81 -2.47 7.53 -15.11
CA SER A 81 -1.69 8.08 -16.24
C SER A 81 -2.19 9.45 -16.64
N VAL A 82 -1.29 10.29 -17.13
CA VAL A 82 -1.64 11.57 -17.78
C VAL A 82 -2.46 11.29 -19.05
N PRO A 83 -3.67 11.87 -19.21
CA PRO A 83 -4.47 11.73 -20.43
C PRO A 83 -3.78 12.34 -21.66
N GLU A 84 -3.99 11.76 -22.85
CA GLU A 84 -3.36 12.22 -24.09
C GLU A 84 -3.74 13.65 -24.49
N HIS A 85 -4.96 14.09 -24.18
CA HIS A 85 -5.49 15.42 -24.53
C HIS A 85 -5.17 16.51 -23.50
N PHE A 86 -4.56 16.17 -22.35
CA PHE A 86 -4.19 17.14 -21.31
C PHE A 86 -3.32 18.28 -21.87
N ARG A 87 -2.52 18.00 -22.91
CA ARG A 87 -1.70 18.99 -23.61
C ARG A 87 -2.54 20.08 -24.31
N ARG A 88 -3.71 19.74 -24.86
CA ARG A 88 -4.50 20.65 -25.71
C ARG A 88 -5.28 21.68 -24.89
N GLU A 89 -5.86 21.29 -23.77
CA GLU A 89 -6.63 22.21 -22.93
C GLU A 89 -5.75 23.34 -22.37
N LEU A 90 -4.52 23.03 -21.95
CA LEU A 90 -3.59 24.04 -21.44
C LEU A 90 -3.05 24.97 -22.53
N VAL A 91 -2.86 24.48 -23.76
CA VAL A 91 -2.44 25.31 -24.89
C VAL A 91 -3.59 26.24 -25.33
N VAL A 92 -4.84 25.78 -25.27
CA VAL A 92 -6.02 26.61 -25.59
C VAL A 92 -6.25 27.70 -24.54
N VAL A 93 -5.95 27.42 -23.26
CA VAL A 93 -5.98 28.43 -22.19
C VAL A 93 -4.75 29.35 -22.22
N GLY A 94 -3.65 28.89 -22.81
CA GLY A 94 -2.32 29.47 -22.70
C GLY A 94 -1.74 30.04 -23.99
N ASP A 95 -2.51 30.78 -24.79
CA ASP A 95 -1.99 31.60 -25.90
C ASP A 95 -1.15 32.82 -25.40
N SER A 96 -0.62 32.73 -24.17
CA SER A 96 0.18 33.74 -23.49
C SER A 96 1.29 33.17 -22.60
N LEU A 97 1.66 31.89 -22.70
CA LEU A 97 2.78 31.33 -21.93
C LEU A 97 3.95 30.96 -22.84
N GLU A 98 4.86 31.93 -23.00
CA GLU A 98 6.19 31.71 -23.55
C GLU A 98 6.91 30.59 -22.79
N ALA A 99 7.61 29.76 -23.57
CA ALA A 99 8.44 28.66 -23.10
C ALA A 99 9.66 29.18 -22.33
N GLY A 100 9.44 29.63 -21.09
CA GLY A 100 10.47 30.05 -20.15
C GLY A 100 10.78 28.94 -19.14
N THR A 101 12.05 28.56 -19.06
CA THR A 101 12.62 27.87 -17.92
C THR A 101 12.49 28.75 -16.67
N SER A 102 11.46 28.54 -15.84
CA SER A 102 11.37 29.16 -14.52
C SER A 102 10.95 28.16 -13.45
N THR A 103 11.92 27.85 -12.59
CA THR A 103 11.69 27.56 -11.18
C THR A 103 11.02 28.77 -10.55
N GLU A 104 9.70 28.74 -10.41
CA GLU A 104 8.90 29.34 -9.33
C GLU A 104 7.42 29.38 -9.74
N GLN A 105 6.57 28.82 -8.87
CA GLN A 105 5.16 29.16 -8.73
C GLN A 105 4.29 29.13 -10.01
N GLY A 106 3.84 27.93 -10.40
CA GLY A 106 2.65 27.76 -11.24
C GLY A 106 2.88 27.24 -12.66
N ALA A 107 4.12 27.18 -13.16
CA ALA A 107 4.39 26.55 -14.45
C ALA A 107 4.28 25.02 -14.34
N LEU A 108 3.30 24.44 -15.04
CA LEU A 108 3.16 22.98 -15.13
C LEU A 108 4.42 22.40 -15.80
N GLY A 109 5.20 21.62 -15.04
CA GLY A 109 6.46 21.08 -15.51
C GLY A 109 6.28 20.17 -16.73
N TYR A 110 7.19 20.22 -17.70
CA TYR A 110 7.15 19.34 -18.88
C TYR A 110 7.92 18.03 -18.63
N CYS A 111 7.44 16.90 -19.18
CA CYS A 111 8.18 15.65 -19.20
C CYS A 111 8.76 15.39 -20.61
N PRO A 112 10.09 15.47 -20.81
CA PRO A 112 10.68 15.23 -22.13
C PRO A 112 10.56 13.78 -22.58
N LYS A 113 10.59 12.81 -21.65
CA LYS A 113 10.49 11.37 -21.96
C LYS A 113 9.10 10.99 -22.46
N CYS A 114 8.06 11.50 -21.82
CA CYS A 114 6.67 11.25 -22.20
C CYS A 114 6.12 12.26 -23.21
N ARG A 115 6.87 13.33 -23.49
CA ARG A 115 6.48 14.45 -24.34
C ARG A 115 5.13 15.04 -23.91
N ASN A 116 4.89 15.26 -22.61
CA ASN A 116 3.63 15.82 -22.14
C ASN A 116 3.86 16.83 -21.01
N VAL A 117 2.90 17.74 -20.85
CA VAL A 117 2.82 18.60 -19.67
C VAL A 117 2.43 17.72 -18.48
N LYS A 118 3.12 17.87 -17.35
CA LYS A 118 2.83 17.15 -16.12
C LYS A 118 1.69 17.89 -15.39
N PRO A 119 0.57 17.22 -15.09
CA PRO A 119 -0.39 17.73 -14.13
C PRO A 119 0.28 18.01 -12.78
N PRO A 120 -0.35 18.78 -11.88
CA PRO A 120 0.15 18.97 -10.53
C PRO A 120 0.44 17.63 -9.84
N ARG A 121 1.52 17.57 -9.04
CA ARG A 121 1.92 16.38 -8.26
C ARG A 121 2.27 15.13 -9.11
N CYS A 122 2.45 15.30 -10.42
CA CYS A 122 2.77 14.20 -11.33
C CYS A 122 4.29 14.07 -11.53
N HIS A 123 4.81 12.83 -11.42
CA HIS A 123 6.23 12.55 -11.64
C HIS A 123 6.42 11.42 -12.66
N HIS A 124 7.54 11.44 -13.37
CA HIS A 124 7.90 10.38 -14.31
C HIS A 124 8.59 9.24 -13.56
N CYS A 125 8.02 8.04 -13.59
CA CYS A 125 8.67 6.86 -13.06
C CYS A 125 9.50 6.19 -14.18
N SER A 126 10.81 6.08 -13.98
CA SER A 126 11.70 5.37 -14.90
C SER A 126 11.47 3.86 -14.92
N VAL A 127 10.87 3.29 -13.88
CA VAL A 127 10.51 1.86 -13.89
C VAL A 127 9.23 1.64 -14.69
N CYS A 128 8.18 2.42 -14.40
CA CYS A 128 6.90 2.35 -15.12
C CYS A 128 6.97 2.98 -16.54
N GLN A 129 8.07 3.70 -16.88
CA GLN A 129 8.31 4.42 -18.14
C GLN A 129 7.17 5.37 -18.55
N ARG A 130 6.53 5.98 -17.55
CA ARG A 130 5.42 6.92 -17.76
C ARG A 130 5.32 7.94 -16.63
N CYS A 131 4.63 9.03 -16.91
CA CYS A 131 4.16 9.97 -15.92
C CYS A 131 3.01 9.36 -15.10
N VAL A 132 3.16 9.37 -13.77
CA VAL A 132 2.20 8.84 -12.80
C VAL A 132 1.58 10.00 -12.01
N LEU A 133 0.25 10.06 -11.98
CA LEU A 133 -0.50 11.10 -11.26
C LEU A 133 -0.35 10.93 -9.75
N LYS A 134 -0.12 12.03 -9.03
CA LYS A 134 0.14 12.05 -7.58
C LYS A 134 1.12 10.95 -7.15
N MET A 135 2.24 10.83 -7.88
CA MET A 135 3.18 9.73 -7.68
C MET A 135 3.74 9.78 -6.26
N ASP A 136 3.61 8.66 -5.55
CA ASP A 136 4.29 8.46 -4.28
C ASP A 136 5.61 7.74 -4.54
N HIS A 137 5.58 6.46 -4.91
CA HIS A 137 6.79 5.72 -5.22
C HIS A 137 6.52 4.56 -6.20
N HIS A 138 7.59 3.96 -6.72
CA HIS A 138 7.48 2.65 -7.36
C HIS A 138 7.70 1.56 -6.32
N CYS A 139 6.69 0.71 -6.12
CA CYS A 139 6.74 -0.32 -5.09
C CYS A 139 7.02 -1.69 -5.71
N VAL A 140 8.17 -2.27 -5.35
CA VAL A 140 8.58 -3.59 -5.83
C VAL A 140 7.66 -4.71 -5.35
N TRP A 141 7.05 -4.57 -4.16
CA TRP A 141 6.21 -5.59 -3.53
C TRP A 141 4.86 -5.79 -4.23
N ILE A 142 4.32 -4.74 -4.84
CA ILE A 142 3.11 -4.80 -5.66
C ILE A 142 3.41 -4.75 -7.16
N VAL A 143 4.70 -4.69 -7.53
CA VAL A 143 5.19 -4.61 -8.93
C VAL A 143 4.48 -3.50 -9.72
N ASN A 144 4.19 -2.38 -9.06
CA ASN A 144 3.41 -1.28 -9.61
C ASN A 144 3.83 0.05 -8.97
N CYS A 145 3.56 1.14 -9.67
CA CYS A 145 3.66 2.46 -9.08
C CYS A 145 2.49 2.68 -8.10
N VAL A 146 2.74 3.39 -7.01
CA VAL A 146 1.73 3.90 -6.07
C VAL A 146 1.48 5.36 -6.43
N GLY A 147 0.22 5.69 -6.74
CA GLY A 147 -0.19 7.02 -7.20
C GLY A 147 -1.64 7.32 -6.83
N ALA A 148 -2.21 8.36 -7.46
CA ALA A 148 -3.53 8.91 -7.14
C ALA A 148 -4.64 7.86 -6.98
N ARG A 149 -4.70 6.90 -7.91
CA ARG A 149 -5.84 5.98 -8.05
C ARG A 149 -5.74 4.70 -7.22
N ASN A 150 -4.55 4.35 -6.75
CA ASN A 150 -4.33 3.13 -5.95
C ASN A 150 -3.75 3.37 -4.56
N TYR A 151 -3.49 4.62 -4.15
CA TYR A 151 -2.86 4.93 -2.86
C TYR A 151 -3.64 4.37 -1.66
N LYS A 152 -4.97 4.52 -1.63
CA LYS A 152 -5.81 3.92 -0.58
C LYS A 152 -5.64 2.41 -0.48
N PHE A 153 -5.64 1.72 -1.63
CA PHE A 153 -5.53 0.26 -1.67
C PHE A 153 -4.18 -0.20 -1.16
N PHE A 154 -3.13 0.54 -1.50
CA PHE A 154 -1.80 0.34 -0.94
C PHE A 154 -1.78 0.54 0.59
N LEU A 155 -2.38 1.61 1.12
CA LEU A 155 -2.45 1.84 2.57
C LEU A 155 -3.22 0.74 3.31
N LEU A 156 -4.33 0.26 2.73
CA LEU A 156 -5.08 -0.87 3.28
C LEU A 156 -4.29 -2.18 3.21
N PHE A 157 -3.54 -2.40 2.14
CA PHE A 157 -2.62 -3.53 2.04
C PHE A 157 -1.57 -3.48 3.18
N LEU A 158 -0.96 -2.32 3.46
CA LEU A 158 -0.04 -2.19 4.59
C LEU A 158 -0.72 -2.49 5.93
N LEU A 159 -1.91 -1.93 6.16
CA LEU A 159 -2.69 -2.14 7.38
C LEU A 159 -3.02 -3.61 7.59
N TYR A 160 -3.61 -4.28 6.59
CA TYR A 160 -4.01 -5.68 6.72
C TYR A 160 -2.82 -6.64 6.79
N THR A 161 -1.71 -6.33 6.13
CA THR A 161 -0.46 -7.11 6.30
C THR A 161 0.09 -6.95 7.71
N PHE A 162 0.08 -5.73 8.28
CA PHE A 162 0.51 -5.51 9.66
C PHE A 162 -0.39 -6.25 10.65
N LEU A 163 -1.72 -6.20 10.49
CA LEU A 163 -2.66 -6.88 11.38
C LEU A 163 -2.52 -8.41 11.30
N GLU A 164 -2.39 -8.96 10.10
CA GLU A 164 -2.18 -10.41 9.89
C GLU A 164 -0.86 -10.87 10.54
N THR A 165 0.24 -10.21 10.20
CA THR A 165 1.56 -10.59 10.74
C THR A 165 1.64 -10.39 12.27
N LEU A 166 0.94 -9.39 12.82
CA LEU A 166 0.82 -9.20 14.27
C LEU A 166 0.01 -10.31 14.92
N LEU A 167 -1.10 -10.73 14.31
CA LEU A 167 -1.88 -11.88 14.76
C LEU A 167 -0.99 -13.12 14.80
N ASP A 168 -0.29 -13.42 13.70
CA ASP A 168 0.63 -14.56 13.58
C ASP A 168 1.67 -14.58 14.71
N VAL A 169 2.33 -13.44 14.98
CA VAL A 169 3.30 -13.33 16.07
C VAL A 169 2.66 -13.62 17.43
N VAL A 170 1.52 -13.00 17.72
CA VAL A 170 0.84 -13.14 19.02
C VAL A 170 0.41 -14.59 19.25
N VAL A 171 -0.17 -15.23 18.23
CA VAL A 171 -0.73 -16.58 18.37
C VAL A 171 0.33 -17.69 18.30
N LEU A 172 1.49 -17.44 17.68
CA LEU A 172 2.62 -18.37 17.65
C LEU A 172 3.58 -18.20 18.83
N LEU A 173 3.53 -17.06 19.55
CA LEU A 173 4.45 -16.77 20.66
C LEU A 173 4.51 -17.86 21.73
N PRO A 174 3.39 -18.44 22.21
CA PRO A 174 3.45 -19.51 23.21
C PRO A 174 4.22 -20.74 22.69
N SER A 175 3.91 -21.18 21.46
CA SER A 175 4.58 -22.31 20.81
C SER A 175 6.07 -22.02 20.55
N PHE A 176 6.41 -20.76 20.22
CA PHE A 176 7.79 -20.32 20.02
C PHE A 176 8.60 -20.31 21.34
N ILE A 177 8.02 -19.84 22.45
CA ILE A 177 8.64 -19.91 23.78
C ILE A 177 8.79 -21.37 24.23
N GLU A 178 7.77 -22.18 23.98
CA GLU A 178 7.78 -23.61 24.29
C GLU A 178 8.89 -24.35 23.53
N PHE A 179 9.11 -23.99 22.26
CA PHE A 179 10.20 -24.51 21.45
C PHE A 179 11.56 -24.32 22.13
N PHE A 180 11.89 -23.12 22.62
CA PHE A 180 13.17 -22.88 23.29
C PHE A 180 13.26 -23.49 24.70
N SER A 181 12.14 -23.59 25.42
CA SER A 181 12.14 -24.18 26.77
C SER A 181 12.23 -25.71 26.74
N GLN A 182 11.77 -26.37 25.68
CA GLN A 182 11.71 -27.83 25.56
C GLN A 182 12.59 -28.41 24.43
N ALA A 183 13.50 -27.62 23.85
CA ALA A 183 14.39 -28.02 22.74
C ALA A 183 15.20 -29.30 23.01
N ILE A 184 15.30 -29.73 24.28
CA ILE A 184 16.06 -30.90 24.72
C ILE A 184 15.22 -32.21 24.74
N LYS A 185 13.88 -32.17 24.59
CA LYS A 185 13.01 -33.34 24.90
C LYS A 185 11.97 -33.78 23.86
N ARG A 186 11.89 -33.21 22.64
CA ARG A 186 10.73 -33.46 21.73
C ARG A 186 10.97 -34.37 20.53
N SER A 187 9.89 -35.09 20.18
CA SER A 187 9.66 -36.02 19.06
C SER A 187 8.91 -35.38 17.87
N SER A 188 8.84 -34.04 17.80
CA SER A 188 8.15 -33.33 16.71
C SER A 188 8.89 -33.45 15.38
N SER A 189 8.16 -33.45 14.27
CA SER A 189 8.79 -33.53 12.94
C SER A 189 9.67 -32.29 12.66
N PRO A 190 10.85 -32.43 12.04
CA PRO A 190 11.73 -31.29 11.72
C PRO A 190 11.06 -30.20 10.88
N SER A 191 10.13 -30.57 10.00
CA SER A 191 9.40 -29.64 9.13
C SER A 191 8.45 -28.73 9.92
N GLN A 192 7.73 -29.26 10.91
CA GLN A 192 6.85 -28.45 11.78
C GLN A 192 7.66 -27.41 12.55
N LEU A 193 8.79 -27.83 13.14
CA LEU A 193 9.68 -26.94 13.87
C LEU A 193 10.27 -25.85 12.97
N ALA A 194 10.77 -26.22 11.80
CA ALA A 194 11.30 -25.27 10.82
C ALA A 194 10.23 -24.25 10.40
N SER A 195 9.01 -24.70 10.11
CA SER A 195 7.91 -23.82 9.73
C SER A 195 7.50 -22.85 10.83
N LEU A 196 7.47 -23.29 12.10
CA LEU A 196 7.13 -22.45 13.24
C LEU A 196 8.16 -21.34 13.44
N VAL A 197 9.44 -21.69 13.48
CA VAL A 197 10.52 -20.72 13.69
C VAL A 197 10.59 -19.74 12.52
N LEU A 198 10.51 -20.24 11.28
CA LEU A 198 10.54 -19.42 10.08
C LEU A 198 9.35 -18.45 10.05
N ALA A 199 8.12 -18.94 10.29
CA ALA A 199 6.93 -18.10 10.33
C ALA A 199 7.03 -17.04 11.43
N PHE A 200 7.40 -17.41 12.66
CA PHE A 200 7.48 -16.45 13.76
C PHE A 200 8.49 -15.33 13.49
N VAL A 201 9.71 -15.70 13.05
CA VAL A 201 10.79 -14.72 12.80
C VAL A 201 10.44 -13.80 11.62
N LEU A 202 9.91 -14.35 10.53
CA LEU A 202 9.51 -13.54 9.37
C LEU A 202 8.38 -12.59 9.73
N ASN A 203 7.30 -13.07 10.38
CA ASN A 203 6.19 -12.22 10.77
C ASN A 203 6.62 -11.12 11.75
N LEU A 204 7.50 -11.42 12.70
CA LEU A 204 8.05 -10.41 13.61
C LEU A 204 8.83 -9.33 12.86
N ALA A 205 9.66 -9.72 11.89
CA ALA A 205 10.39 -8.76 11.04
C ALA A 205 9.44 -7.88 10.21
N PHE A 206 8.36 -8.46 9.67
CA PHE A 206 7.32 -7.70 8.96
C PHE A 206 6.57 -6.75 9.88
N VAL A 207 6.16 -7.16 11.08
CA VAL A 207 5.48 -6.28 12.05
C VAL A 207 6.32 -5.04 12.35
N LEU A 208 7.61 -5.23 12.66
CA LEU A 208 8.51 -4.12 13.01
C LEU A 208 8.74 -3.16 11.83
N SER A 209 8.99 -3.71 10.63
CA SER A 209 9.22 -2.89 9.43
C SER A 209 7.95 -2.17 8.97
N LEU A 210 6.81 -2.85 8.96
CA LEU A 210 5.52 -2.29 8.53
C LEU A 210 5.01 -1.23 9.51
N LEU A 211 5.27 -1.36 10.82
CA LEU A 211 4.89 -0.33 11.79
C LEU A 211 5.54 1.02 11.45
N CYS A 212 6.85 1.03 11.18
CA CYS A 212 7.57 2.23 10.76
C CYS A 212 6.98 2.81 9.47
N PHE A 213 6.71 1.95 8.49
CA PHE A 213 6.20 2.37 7.20
C PHE A 213 4.77 2.92 7.25
N ILE A 214 3.90 2.32 8.07
CA ILE A 214 2.54 2.82 8.36
C ILE A 214 2.62 4.18 9.04
N VAL A 215 3.47 4.36 10.07
CA VAL A 215 3.63 5.65 10.75
C VAL A 215 4.07 6.74 9.77
N MET A 216 5.03 6.44 8.90
CA MET A 216 5.45 7.37 7.85
C MET A 216 4.29 7.74 6.92
N HIS A 217 3.56 6.76 6.38
CA HIS A 217 2.44 7.03 5.49
C HIS A 217 1.26 7.73 6.17
N LEU A 218 0.99 7.47 7.46
CA LEU A 218 0.01 8.22 8.24
C LEU A 218 0.42 9.69 8.36
N SER A 219 1.71 9.98 8.54
CA SER A 219 2.23 11.36 8.52
C SER A 219 2.02 12.03 7.16
N LEU A 220 2.34 11.33 6.06
CA LEU A 220 2.12 11.79 4.69
C LEU A 220 0.65 12.10 4.40
N VAL A 221 -0.26 11.19 4.78
CA VAL A 221 -1.71 11.43 4.67
C VAL A 221 -2.14 12.61 5.53
N SER A 222 -1.62 12.73 6.75
CA SER A 222 -2.02 13.80 7.66
C SER A 222 -1.61 15.20 7.17
N THR A 223 -0.54 15.30 6.40
CA THR A 223 0.01 16.54 5.82
C THR A 223 -0.28 16.70 4.32
N ASN A 224 -1.00 15.76 3.72
CA ASN A 224 -1.28 15.68 2.28
C ASN A 224 -0.04 15.82 1.39
N THR A 225 1.05 15.18 1.79
CA THR A 225 2.30 15.10 1.03
C THR A 225 2.46 13.68 0.47
N THR A 226 3.13 13.54 -0.66
CA THR A 226 3.68 12.26 -1.12
C THR A 226 5.12 12.12 -0.65
N SER A 227 5.66 10.90 -0.68
CA SER A 227 7.07 10.67 -0.36
C SER A 227 8.03 11.44 -1.28
N VAL A 228 7.69 11.64 -2.56
CA VAL A 228 8.44 12.51 -3.48
C VAL A 228 8.40 13.97 -3.02
N GLU A 229 7.21 14.47 -2.71
CA GLU A 229 7.01 15.88 -2.33
C GLU A 229 7.71 16.25 -1.03
N VAL A 230 7.89 15.30 -0.09
CA VAL A 230 8.68 15.53 1.13
C VAL A 230 10.13 15.92 0.80
N HIS A 231 10.72 15.33 -0.25
CA HIS A 231 12.08 15.64 -0.68
C HIS A 231 12.16 16.93 -1.51
N GLU A 232 11.06 17.29 -2.19
CA GLU A 232 10.97 18.52 -2.98
C GLU A 232 10.64 19.76 -2.12
N LYS A 233 10.06 19.55 -0.94
CA LYS A 233 9.70 20.62 -0.03
C LYS A 233 10.96 21.34 0.48
N SER A 234 11.22 22.53 -0.05
CA SER A 234 12.28 23.42 0.41
C SER A 234 11.81 24.29 1.59
N GLY A 235 12.44 24.13 2.76
CA GLY A 235 12.28 25.02 3.92
C GLY A 235 10.91 24.95 4.64
N ASP A 236 10.60 26.00 5.40
CA ASP A 236 9.41 26.12 6.27
C ASP A 236 8.11 26.50 5.53
N VAL A 237 8.07 26.36 4.21
CA VAL A 237 6.89 26.70 3.42
C VAL A 237 5.71 25.80 3.81
N ARG A 238 4.58 26.41 4.18
CA ARG A 238 3.34 25.68 4.44
C ARG A 238 2.89 24.96 3.17
N TRP A 239 2.63 23.66 3.28
CA TRP A 239 2.29 22.85 2.12
C TRP A 239 0.90 23.21 1.61
N LYS A 240 0.81 23.67 0.35
CA LYS A 240 -0.43 24.21 -0.23
C LYS A 240 -1.58 23.20 -0.36
N TYR A 241 -1.27 21.91 -0.35
CA TYR A 241 -2.30 20.85 -0.37
C TYR A 241 -2.72 20.40 1.03
N ASP A 242 -2.10 20.90 2.10
CA ASP A 242 -2.50 20.57 3.47
C ASP A 242 -3.75 21.35 3.89
N LEU A 243 -4.91 20.71 3.78
CA LEU A 243 -6.23 21.24 4.12
C LEU A 243 -6.66 20.92 5.56
N GLY A 244 -5.76 20.37 6.38
CA GLY A 244 -6.03 19.84 7.70
C GLY A 244 -6.35 18.34 7.70
N LYS A 245 -5.93 17.67 8.77
CA LYS A 245 -5.86 16.19 8.91
C LYS A 245 -7.10 15.45 8.38
N ARG A 246 -8.31 15.90 8.74
CA ARG A 246 -9.56 15.26 8.31
C ARG A 246 -9.78 15.38 6.79
N LYS A 247 -9.65 16.58 6.22
CA LYS A 247 -9.85 16.81 4.79
C LYS A 247 -8.76 16.09 3.98
N ASN A 248 -7.54 16.04 4.47
CA ASN A 248 -6.45 15.31 3.85
C ASN A 248 -6.72 13.80 3.82
N PHE A 249 -7.22 13.24 4.93
CA PHE A 249 -7.66 11.85 4.98
C PHE A 249 -8.81 11.57 4.01
N GLU A 250 -9.85 12.42 3.97
CA GLU A 250 -10.99 12.28 3.07
C GLU A 250 -10.59 12.38 1.58
N GLN A 251 -9.52 13.10 1.22
CA GLN A 251 -8.97 13.11 -0.13
C GLN A 251 -8.37 11.76 -0.58
N VAL A 252 -8.02 10.89 0.37
CA VAL A 252 -7.46 9.56 0.11
C VAL A 252 -8.51 8.47 0.31
N PHE A 253 -9.31 8.54 1.38
CA PHE A 253 -10.23 7.46 1.76
C PHE A 253 -11.68 7.65 1.28
N GLY A 254 -12.01 8.86 0.81
CA GLY A 254 -13.39 9.27 0.52
C GLY A 254 -14.13 9.77 1.76
N LYS A 255 -15.31 10.37 1.54
CA LYS A 255 -16.15 10.91 2.62
C LYS A 255 -17.05 9.84 3.25
N LYS A 256 -17.38 8.77 2.51
CA LYS A 256 -18.26 7.70 2.99
C LYS A 256 -17.48 6.73 3.90
N LYS A 257 -17.64 6.88 5.21
CA LYS A 257 -16.95 6.08 6.25
C LYS A 257 -17.08 4.57 6.09
N ALA A 258 -18.21 4.08 5.61
CA ALA A 258 -18.45 2.64 5.38
C ALA A 258 -17.43 1.99 4.45
N PHE A 259 -16.78 2.77 3.58
CA PHE A 259 -15.77 2.28 2.64
C PHE A 259 -14.34 2.49 3.13
N TRP A 260 -14.10 3.07 4.31
CA TRP A 260 -12.74 3.42 4.74
C TRP A 260 -11.83 2.20 4.89
N LEU A 261 -12.37 1.10 5.42
CA LEU A 261 -11.64 -0.16 5.61
C LEU A 261 -11.83 -1.14 4.43
N LEU A 262 -12.53 -0.75 3.39
CA LEU A 262 -12.71 -1.60 2.20
C LEU A 262 -11.84 -1.07 1.07
N PRO A 263 -11.21 -1.94 0.27
CA PRO A 263 -10.47 -1.53 -0.93
C PRO A 263 -11.43 -1.17 -2.07
N LEU A 264 -12.36 -0.27 -1.79
CA LEU A 264 -13.42 0.22 -2.66
C LEU A 264 -13.66 1.71 -2.40
N TYR A 265 -14.26 2.39 -3.37
CA TYR A 265 -14.81 3.73 -3.20
C TYR A 265 -16.31 3.73 -3.48
N SER A 266 -17.03 4.68 -2.89
CA SER A 266 -18.39 4.97 -3.34
C SER A 266 -18.36 5.66 -4.71
N LYS A 267 -19.42 5.48 -5.51
CA LYS A 267 -19.55 6.16 -6.81
C LYS A 267 -19.53 7.68 -6.65
N ASP A 268 -20.19 8.19 -5.60
CA ASP A 268 -20.22 9.61 -5.27
C ASP A 268 -18.82 10.16 -5.00
N ASP A 269 -17.99 9.43 -4.24
CA ASP A 269 -16.62 9.87 -3.93
C ASP A 269 -15.76 9.90 -5.20
N LEU A 270 -15.87 8.88 -6.08
CA LEU A 270 -15.12 8.82 -7.34
C LEU A 270 -15.46 9.97 -8.30
N HIS A 271 -16.72 10.42 -8.28
CA HIS A 271 -17.18 11.54 -9.12
C HIS A 271 -16.80 12.90 -8.52
N ASN A 272 -17.00 13.08 -7.20
CA ASN A 272 -16.95 14.40 -6.57
C ASN A 272 -15.59 14.75 -5.95
N ILE A 273 -14.69 13.78 -5.75
CA ILE A 273 -13.35 14.02 -5.18
C ILE A 273 -12.33 13.98 -6.31
N THR A 274 -12.03 15.15 -6.88
CA THR A 274 -11.12 15.31 -8.02
C THR A 274 -9.71 14.79 -7.76
N SER A 275 -9.24 14.84 -6.50
CA SER A 275 -7.93 14.31 -6.10
C SER A 275 -7.80 12.79 -6.29
N LEU A 276 -8.91 12.04 -6.32
CA LEU A 276 -8.90 10.59 -6.60
C LEU A 276 -8.63 10.31 -8.09
N GLN A 277 -8.96 11.25 -8.98
CA GLN A 277 -8.64 11.14 -10.40
C GLN A 277 -7.18 11.53 -10.69
N GLY A 278 -6.62 12.40 -9.85
CA GLY A 278 -5.20 12.77 -9.83
C GLY A 278 -4.80 13.93 -10.72
N LEU A 279 -5.77 14.63 -11.32
CA LEU A 279 -5.53 15.75 -12.24
C LEU A 279 -5.62 17.10 -11.55
N GLU A 280 -6.51 17.24 -10.56
CA GLU A 280 -6.74 18.47 -9.82
C GLU A 280 -6.72 18.18 -8.32
N PHE A 281 -6.22 19.15 -7.56
CA PHE A 281 -6.11 19.05 -6.11
C PHE A 281 -6.52 20.39 -5.49
N PRO A 282 -7.46 20.39 -4.54
CA PRO A 282 -7.80 21.62 -3.82
C PRO A 282 -6.60 22.10 -3.02
N THR A 283 -6.35 23.40 -3.13
CA THR A 283 -5.31 24.17 -2.44
C THR A 283 -5.92 24.92 -1.26
N ARG A 284 -5.06 25.36 -0.34
CA ARG A 284 -5.48 26.24 0.74
C ARG A 284 -5.77 27.63 0.19
N SER A 285 -6.85 28.24 0.65
CA SER A 285 -7.27 29.59 0.25
C SER A 285 -6.35 30.71 0.74
N ASP A 286 -5.44 30.44 1.69
CA ASP A 286 -4.45 31.41 2.18
C ASP A 286 -3.16 31.43 1.35
N ILE A 287 -3.07 30.60 0.30
CA ILE A 287 -1.89 30.46 -0.58
C ILE A 287 -2.22 30.76 -2.05
N ASP A 288 -3.50 30.79 -2.45
CA ASP A 288 -3.91 31.29 -3.77
C ASP A 288 -4.10 32.82 -3.69
N PRO A 289 -3.45 33.61 -4.57
CA PRO A 289 -3.59 35.07 -4.61
C PRO A 289 -4.97 35.56 -5.06
#